data_AF-A0A8H7NXE5-F1
#
_entry.id   AF-A0A8H7NXE5-F1
#
_cell.length_a   1.000
_cell.length_b   1.000
_cell.length_c   1.000
_cell.angle_alpha   90.00
_cell.angle_beta   90.00
_cell.angle_gamma   90.00
#
_symmetry.space_group_name_H-M   'P 1'
#
loop_
_entity.id
_entity.type
_entity.pdbx_description
1 polymer ?
#
loop_
_entity_poly.entity_id
_entity_poly.type
_entity_poly.pdbx_seq_one_letter_code
_entity_poly.pdbx_strand_id
1 'polypeptide(L)'
;MSRSLLRAPSSARRLTQAFSTTHHTADRIKQPRPWAVENVPPIDPRPSWVFPLSRFANYVVIPGTLLYAVFFADFGEKEHVFMPARRWLDRQKAAFFSLSDAEREIAGVAGEPPAKEAVGPQEDQ
;
A
#
# COMPACT_ATOMS: atom_id res chain seq x y z
N MET A 1 -20.68 15.65 62.20
CA MET A 1 -19.24 15.65 62.50
C MET A 1 -18.55 14.71 61.51
N SER A 2 -17.70 15.28 60.66
CA SER A 2 -16.91 14.58 59.63
C SER A 2 -15.92 13.58 60.20
N ARG A 3 -15.65 12.50 59.45
CA ARG A 3 -14.28 12.08 59.08
C ARG A 3 -14.32 11.10 57.91
N SER A 4 -13.95 11.64 56.76
CA SER A 4 -13.53 10.94 55.56
C SER A 4 -12.32 10.06 55.87
N LEU A 5 -12.35 8.79 55.46
CA LEU A 5 -11.14 8.00 55.21
C LEU A 5 -11.24 7.42 53.81
N LEU A 6 -10.49 8.07 52.93
CA LEU A 6 -10.18 7.68 51.57
C LEU A 6 -9.58 6.27 51.57
N ARG A 7 -10.27 5.30 50.96
CA ARG A 7 -9.65 4.03 50.58
C ARG A 7 -9.26 4.10 49.11
N ALA A 8 -7.96 4.23 48.87
CA ALA A 8 -7.34 4.21 47.57
C ALA A 8 -7.62 2.88 46.82
N PRO A 9 -7.65 2.90 45.47
CA PRO A 9 -7.85 1.71 44.66
C PRO A 9 -6.58 0.83 44.67
N SER A 10 -6.73 -0.43 45.08
CA SER A 10 -5.66 -1.42 45.01
C SER A 10 -5.42 -1.83 43.56
N SER A 11 -4.30 -1.35 43.02
CA SER A 11 -3.43 -1.94 42.01
C SER A 11 -4.07 -2.89 40.98
N ALA A 12 -4.20 -2.35 39.78
CA ALA A 12 -4.26 -3.10 38.53
C ALA A 12 -3.14 -4.16 38.47
N ARG A 13 -3.50 -5.43 38.65
CA ARG A 13 -2.67 -6.54 38.16
C ARG A 13 -2.92 -6.68 36.66
N ARG A 14 -2.14 -5.94 35.87
CA ARG A 14 -1.81 -6.35 34.50
C ARG A 14 -1.02 -7.65 34.60
N LEU A 15 -1.72 -8.77 34.53
CA LEU A 15 -1.10 -10.01 34.10
C LEU A 15 -1.20 -10.02 32.59
N THR A 16 -0.14 -9.51 31.96
CA THR A 16 0.24 -9.85 30.60
C THR A 16 0.27 -11.36 30.52
N GLN A 17 -0.81 -11.95 30.01
CA GLN A 17 -0.84 -13.34 29.62
C GLN A 17 0.06 -13.44 28.40
N ALA A 18 1.35 -13.66 28.66
CA ALA A 18 2.31 -14.06 27.64
C ALA A 18 1.74 -15.32 26.99
N PHE A 19 1.36 -15.20 25.72
CA PHE A 19 1.03 -16.34 24.87
C PHE A 19 2.34 -17.12 24.66
N SER A 20 2.66 -17.98 25.61
CA SER A 20 3.60 -19.07 25.41
C SER A 20 2.91 -20.09 24.52
N THR A 21 2.96 -19.87 23.21
CA THR A 21 2.61 -20.89 22.22
C THR A 21 3.71 -21.94 22.26
N THR A 22 3.65 -22.84 23.23
CA THR A 22 4.39 -24.09 23.21
C THR A 22 3.90 -24.88 22.00
N HIS A 23 4.62 -24.77 20.89
CA HIS A 23 4.54 -25.74 19.80
C HIS A 23 5.12 -27.07 20.31
N HIS A 24 4.31 -27.81 21.06
CA HIS A 24 4.52 -29.24 21.24
C HIS A 24 4.22 -29.90 19.89
N THR A 25 5.24 -29.97 19.03
CA THR A 25 5.22 -30.88 17.89
C THR A 25 5.25 -32.28 18.48
N ALA A 26 4.09 -32.93 18.46
CA ALA A 26 3.98 -34.34 18.80
C ALA A 26 4.88 -35.13 17.85
N ASP A 27 5.96 -35.71 18.37
CA ASP A 27 6.78 -36.74 17.73
C ASP A 27 5.94 -38.01 17.52
N ARG A 28 4.96 -37.96 16.60
CA ARG A 28 4.47 -39.16 15.94
C ARG A 28 5.47 -39.49 14.85
N ILE A 29 6.50 -40.23 15.23
CA ILE A 29 7.40 -40.93 14.31
C ILE A 29 6.55 -41.99 13.58
N LYS A 30 5.84 -41.57 12.53
CA LYS A 30 5.50 -42.47 11.42
C LYS A 30 6.83 -42.78 10.76
N GLN A 31 7.27 -44.02 10.79
CA GLN A 31 8.51 -44.40 10.12
C GLN A 31 8.48 -43.87 8.67
N PRO A 32 9.48 -43.09 8.23
CA PRO A 32 9.52 -42.62 6.85
C PRO A 32 9.64 -43.83 5.93
N ARG A 33 8.84 -43.87 4.86
CA ARG A 33 8.97 -44.91 3.84
C ARG A 33 10.41 -44.85 3.27
N PRO A 34 11.06 -45.99 2.97
CA PRO A 34 12.48 -46.00 2.58
C PRO A 34 12.79 -45.15 1.33
N TRP A 35 11.82 -45.01 0.42
CA TRP A 35 11.94 -44.15 -0.77
C TRP A 35 11.71 -42.65 -0.50
N ALA A 36 11.23 -42.28 0.69
CA ALA A 36 11.01 -40.88 1.08
C ALA A 36 12.28 -40.22 1.61
N VAL A 37 13.35 -40.99 1.90
CA VAL A 37 14.62 -40.48 2.43
C VAL A 37 15.45 -39.77 1.36
N GLU A 38 15.29 -40.14 0.09
CA GLU A 38 16.03 -39.55 -1.03
C GLU A 38 15.55 -38.12 -1.39
N ASN A 39 14.30 -37.78 -1.05
CA ASN A 39 13.70 -36.48 -1.38
C ASN A 39 13.65 -35.52 -0.18
N VAL A 40 14.60 -35.62 0.76
CA VAL A 40 14.74 -34.62 1.82
C VAL A 40 15.36 -33.37 1.20
N PRO A 41 14.63 -32.24 1.11
CA PRO A 41 15.22 -31.02 0.58
C PRO A 41 16.43 -30.63 1.44
N PRO A 42 17.52 -30.13 0.84
CA PRO A 42 18.66 -29.63 1.61
C PRO A 42 18.21 -28.67 2.70
N ILE A 43 18.72 -28.85 3.92
CA ILE A 43 18.43 -27.96 5.05
C ILE A 43 19.02 -26.60 4.73
N ASP A 44 18.15 -25.62 4.47
CA ASP A 44 18.55 -24.26 4.15
C ASP A 44 18.98 -23.53 5.44
N PRO A 45 20.21 -23.00 5.53
CA PRO A 45 20.70 -22.31 6.72
C PRO A 45 20.10 -20.91 6.91
N ARG A 46 19.27 -20.43 5.98
CA ARG A 46 18.71 -19.07 6.03
C ARG A 46 17.67 -18.92 7.14
N PRO A 47 17.67 -17.79 7.87
CA PRO A 47 16.59 -17.47 8.80
C PRO A 47 15.22 -17.50 8.11
N SER A 48 14.22 -18.07 8.78
CA SER A 48 12.88 -18.28 8.20
C SER A 48 12.17 -16.99 7.76
N TRP A 49 12.56 -15.83 8.30
CA TRP A 49 12.02 -14.51 7.91
C TRP A 49 12.55 -14.00 6.55
N VAL A 50 13.65 -14.56 6.04
CA VAL A 50 14.23 -14.13 4.76
C VAL A 50 13.31 -14.47 3.59
N PHE A 51 12.63 -15.62 3.63
CA PHE A 51 11.72 -16.05 2.58
C PHE A 51 10.49 -15.15 2.41
N PRO A 52 9.71 -14.82 3.46
CA PRO A 52 8.59 -13.90 3.32
C PRO A 52 9.05 -12.49 2.99
N LEU A 53 10.18 -12.02 3.54
CA LEU A 53 10.72 -10.70 3.19
C LEU A 53 11.12 -10.63 1.72
N SER A 54 11.83 -11.64 1.20
CA SER A 54 12.22 -11.70 -0.21
C SER A 54 11.01 -11.74 -1.13
N ARG A 55 9.97 -12.51 -0.78
CA ARG A 55 8.71 -12.47 -1.52
C ARG A 55 8.09 -11.08 -1.50
N PHE A 56 7.95 -10.48 -0.32
CA PHE A 56 7.36 -9.14 -0.19
C PHE A 56 8.15 -8.10 -0.99
N ALA A 57 9.48 -8.09 -0.88
CA ALA A 57 10.34 -7.19 -1.63
C ALA A 57 10.13 -7.35 -3.14
N ASN A 58 10.08 -8.57 -3.66
CA ASN A 58 9.82 -8.78 -5.09
C ASN A 58 8.43 -8.30 -5.51
N TYR A 59 7.39 -8.60 -4.74
CA TYR A 59 6.02 -8.20 -5.05
C TYR A 59 5.70 -6.72 -4.80
N VAL A 60 6.56 -5.99 -4.11
CA VAL A 60 6.34 -4.56 -3.79
C VAL A 60 7.34 -3.67 -4.50
N VAL A 61 8.62 -3.99 -4.45
CA VAL A 61 9.68 -3.15 -5.01
C VAL A 61 9.62 -3.14 -6.54
N ILE A 62 9.43 -4.30 -7.18
CA ILE A 62 9.38 -4.39 -8.65
C ILE A 62 8.19 -3.58 -9.20
N PRO A 63 6.93 -3.84 -8.82
CA PRO A 63 5.81 -3.05 -9.32
C PRO A 63 5.86 -1.60 -8.84
N GLY A 64 6.33 -1.33 -7.61
CA GLY A 64 6.49 0.04 -7.11
C GLY A 64 7.49 0.85 -7.94
N THR A 65 8.60 0.24 -8.34
CA THR A 65 9.60 0.88 -9.21
C THR A 65 9.02 1.17 -10.60
N LEU A 66 8.23 0.25 -11.16
CA LEU A 66 7.55 0.49 -12.44
C LEU A 66 6.57 1.65 -12.35
N LEU A 67 5.73 1.71 -11.31
CA LEU A 67 4.80 2.82 -11.09
C LEU A 67 5.54 4.14 -10.90
N TYR A 68 6.62 4.15 -10.13
CA TYR A 68 7.48 5.32 -9.97
C TYR A 68 8.04 5.77 -11.32
N ALA A 69 8.58 4.84 -12.11
CA ALA A 69 9.12 5.12 -13.43
C ALA A 69 8.08 5.72 -14.40
N VAL A 70 6.84 5.23 -14.38
CA VAL A 70 5.79 5.71 -15.29
C VAL A 70 5.26 7.09 -14.90
N PHE A 71 5.05 7.35 -13.61
CA PHE A 71 4.31 8.54 -13.16
C PHE A 71 5.18 9.65 -12.54
N PHE A 72 6.32 9.31 -11.95
CA PHE A 72 7.10 10.24 -11.13
C PHE A 72 8.52 10.45 -11.63
N ALA A 73 9.16 9.43 -12.22
CA ALA A 73 10.51 9.58 -12.75
C ALA A 73 10.53 10.61 -13.88
N ASP A 74 11.49 11.53 -13.77
CA ASP A 74 11.80 12.51 -14.81
C ASP A 74 12.98 11.97 -15.62
N PHE A 75 12.78 11.64 -16.91
CA PHE A 75 13.88 11.21 -17.79
C PHE A 75 14.34 12.31 -18.76
N GLY A 76 14.05 13.58 -18.46
CA GLY A 76 14.65 14.75 -19.11
C GLY A 76 13.75 15.49 -20.09
N GLU A 77 14.35 16.28 -20.98
CA GLU A 77 13.62 17.25 -21.81
C GLU A 77 12.88 16.67 -23.03
N LYS A 78 13.07 15.38 -23.35
CA LYS A 78 12.39 14.74 -24.48
C LYS A 78 11.03 14.17 -24.07
N GLU A 79 10.09 14.07 -25.02
CA GLU A 79 8.78 13.47 -24.75
C GLU A 79 8.93 12.00 -24.33
N HIS A 80 8.51 11.69 -23.10
CA HIS A 80 8.61 10.35 -22.54
C HIS A 80 7.47 9.45 -23.03
N VAL A 81 7.77 8.17 -23.23
CA VAL A 81 6.79 7.15 -23.63
C VAL A 81 5.60 7.07 -22.65
N PHE A 82 5.79 7.50 -21.41
CA PHE A 82 4.78 7.51 -20.35
C PHE A 82 3.99 8.82 -20.23
N MET A 83 4.26 9.84 -21.06
CA MET A 83 3.49 11.09 -21.06
C MET A 83 1.98 10.90 -21.29
N PRO A 84 1.51 9.99 -22.18
CA PRO A 84 0.09 9.71 -22.31
C PRO A 84 -0.54 9.17 -21.01
N ALA A 85 0.17 8.32 -20.28
CA ALA A 85 -0.29 7.78 -19.00
C ALA A 85 -0.34 8.86 -17.92
N ARG A 86 0.66 9.75 -17.88
CA ARG A 86 0.69 10.90 -16.95
C ARG A 86 -0.46 11.87 -17.21
N ARG A 87 -0.72 12.22 -18.49
CA ARG A 87 -1.87 13.05 -18.89
C ARG A 87 -3.21 12.40 -18.54
N TRP A 88 -3.33 11.07 -18.68
CA TRP A 88 -4.51 10.35 -18.23
C TRP A 88 -4.69 10.46 -16.71
N LEU A 89 -3.63 10.26 -15.93
CA LEU A 89 -3.67 10.38 -14.48
C LEU A 89 -4.07 11.79 -14.05
N ASP A 90 -3.52 12.82 -14.70
CA ASP A 90 -3.85 14.21 -14.41
C ASP A 90 -5.33 14.52 -14.71
N ARG A 91 -5.89 13.97 -15.79
CA ARG A 91 -7.34 14.07 -16.06
C ARG A 91 -8.17 13.36 -15.00
N GLN A 92 -7.74 12.19 -14.52
CA GLN A 92 -8.44 11.50 -13.44
C GLN A 92 -8.38 12.30 -12.14
N LYS A 93 -7.20 12.81 -11.77
CA LYS A 93 -7.05 13.68 -10.59
C LYS A 93 -7.91 14.93 -10.71
N ALA A 94 -7.91 15.58 -11.87
CA ALA A 94 -8.74 16.75 -12.13
C ALA A 94 -10.23 16.39 -11.99
N ALA A 95 -10.68 15.26 -12.54
CA ALA A 95 -12.05 14.79 -12.38
C ALA A 95 -12.41 14.53 -10.91
N PHE A 96 -11.53 13.89 -10.15
CA PHE A 96 -11.73 13.59 -8.72
C PHE A 96 -11.76 14.83 -7.83
N PHE A 97 -10.97 15.86 -8.16
CA PHE A 97 -10.93 17.11 -7.41
C PHE A 97 -11.77 18.22 -8.03
N SER A 98 -12.52 17.93 -9.10
CA SER A 98 -13.50 18.84 -9.69
C SER A 98 -14.90 18.46 -9.26
N LEU A 99 -15.79 19.45 -9.14
CA LEU A 99 -17.22 19.21 -8.94
C LEU A 99 -17.74 18.27 -10.04
N SER A 100 -18.40 17.19 -9.63
CA SER A 100 -19.16 16.34 -10.54
C SER A 100 -20.25 17.15 -11.24
N ASP A 101 -20.72 16.73 -12.41
CA ASP A 101 -21.69 17.52 -13.19
C ASP A 101 -22.97 17.81 -12.39
N ALA A 102 -23.39 16.88 -11.52
CA ALA A 102 -24.50 17.07 -10.58
C ALA A 102 -24.18 18.12 -9.50
N GLU A 103 -22.95 18.16 -8.98
CA GLU A 103 -22.52 19.17 -8.01
C GLU A 103 -22.35 20.55 -8.67
N ARG A 104 -21.99 20.61 -9.96
CA ARG A 104 -21.93 21.87 -10.72
C ARG A 104 -23.31 22.46 -10.96
N GLU A 105 -24.32 21.62 -11.16
CA GLU A 105 -25.73 22.03 -11.28
C GLU A 105 -26.23 22.64 -9.97
N ILE A 106 -25.95 21.99 -8.84
CA ILE A 106 -26.32 22.49 -7.50
C ILE A 106 -25.52 23.76 -7.13
N ALA A 107 -24.25 23.84 -7.53
CA ALA A 107 -23.40 25.00 -7.31
C ALA A 107 -23.71 26.17 -8.26
N GLY A 108 -24.63 26.01 -9.23
CA GLY A 108 -25.02 27.07 -10.16
C GLY A 108 -23.97 27.45 -11.21
N VAL A 109 -22.95 26.60 -11.41
CA VAL A 109 -21.82 26.83 -12.36
C VAL A 109 -22.17 26.39 -13.79
N ALA A 110 -23.39 25.89 -14.02
CA ALA A 110 -23.85 25.28 -15.27
C ALA A 110 -23.84 26.19 -16.53
N GLY A 111 -23.42 27.46 -16.42
CA GLY A 111 -23.36 28.40 -17.54
C GLY A 111 -21.96 28.84 -17.96
N GLU A 112 -20.90 28.51 -17.21
CA GLU A 112 -19.56 29.02 -17.49
C GLU A 112 -18.69 27.91 -18.11
N PRO A 113 -18.47 27.91 -19.45
CA PRO A 113 -17.56 26.95 -20.06
C PRO A 113 -16.17 27.17 -19.45
N PRO A 114 -15.41 26.10 -19.12
CA PRO A 114 -14.05 26.29 -18.62
C PRO A 114 -13.30 27.08 -19.68
N ALA A 115 -12.83 28.27 -19.29
CA ALA A 115 -12.05 29.15 -20.12
C ALA A 115 -10.89 28.33 -20.71
N LYS A 116 -11.08 27.91 -21.97
CA LYS A 116 -9.96 27.56 -22.83
C LYS A 116 -9.21 28.87 -22.99
N GLU A 117 -8.15 29.02 -22.20
CA GLU A 117 -7.19 30.09 -22.36
C GLU A 117 -6.70 30.10 -23.81
N ALA A 118 -7.13 31.14 -24.51
CA ALA A 118 -6.38 31.93 -25.46
C ALA A 118 -5.02 31.38 -25.92
N VAL A 119 -5.02 30.77 -27.10
CA VAL A 119 -3.92 30.76 -28.08
C VAL A 119 -4.66 30.87 -29.42
N GLY A 120 -4.82 32.00 -30.09
CA GLY A 120 -3.90 33.04 -30.54
C GLY A 120 -4.38 33.37 -31.97
N PRO A 121 -4.39 34.62 -32.44
CA PRO A 121 -5.08 35.00 -33.67
C PRO A 121 -4.51 34.27 -34.90
N GLN A 122 -5.43 33.78 -35.72
CA GLN A 122 -5.20 33.34 -37.09
C GLN A 122 -4.84 34.59 -37.92
N GLU A 123 -3.55 34.84 -38.13
CA GLU A 123 -3.08 35.77 -39.15
C GLU A 123 -2.96 35.01 -40.48
N ASP A 124 -3.94 35.28 -41.35
CA ASP A 124 -3.86 35.02 -42.78
C ASP A 124 -2.83 35.98 -43.40
N GLN A 125 -1.70 35.46 -43.89
CA GLN A 125 -0.94 36.01 -45.03
C GLN A 125 -0.26 34.88 -45.81
#